data_AF-A0A520A872-F1
#
_entry.id   AF-A0A520A872-F1
#
_cell.length_a   1.000
_cell.length_b   1.000
_cell.length_c   1.000
_cell.angle_alpha   90.00
_cell.angle_beta   90.00
_cell.angle_gamma   90.00
#
_symmetry.space_group_name_H-M   'P 1'
#
loop_
_entity.id
_entity.type
_entity.pdbx_description
1 polymer ?
#
loop_
_entity_poly.entity_id
_entity_poly.type
_entity_poly.pdbx_seq_one_letter_code
_entity_poly.pdbx_strand_id
1 'polypeptide(L)'
;MEATDVIKIIAALLTVCYVYTVLKFLKGWNNLVDHQDAIVLGNTKVSVIIAARNEEKNIKRTLDAILGQNYDPGLYEVIVINDHSTDDTAAIVNRYQDKRIQLIDLEGIIIENSYKKAAIQLAIGKASGTLIITTDADCTMGKNWLSTIVSLYEKEDLVMISSPVAYYEEKGIFERLQSLE
;
A
#
# COMPACT_ATOMS: atom_id res chain seq x y z
N MET A 1 35.56 -29.03 -31.06
CA MET A 1 34.21 -28.47 -30.80
C MET A 1 34.28 -27.02 -31.20
N GLU A 2 33.48 -26.61 -32.17
CA GLU A 2 33.50 -25.23 -32.66
C GLU A 2 32.98 -24.30 -31.55
N ALA A 3 33.43 -23.04 -31.52
CA ALA A 3 32.97 -22.07 -30.52
C ALA A 3 31.43 -21.94 -30.51
N THR A 4 30.79 -22.14 -31.67
CA THR A 4 29.35 -22.16 -31.85
C THR A 4 28.65 -23.33 -31.15
N ASP A 5 29.30 -24.50 -31.05
CA ASP A 5 28.75 -25.67 -30.36
C ASP A 5 28.76 -25.47 -28.84
N VAL A 6 29.83 -24.85 -28.31
CA VAL A 6 29.92 -24.50 -26.88
C VAL A 6 28.83 -23.51 -26.50
N ILE A 7 28.62 -22.48 -27.33
CA ILE A 7 27.57 -21.47 -27.12
C ILE A 7 26.17 -22.12 -27.12
N LYS A 8 25.90 -23.04 -28.06
CA LYS A 8 24.60 -23.76 -28.11
C LYS A 8 24.36 -24.59 -26.85
N ILE A 9 25.37 -25.30 -26.36
CA ILE A 9 25.26 -26.11 -25.13
C ILE A 9 24.97 -25.20 -23.93
N ILE A 10 25.71 -24.11 -23.78
CA ILE A 10 25.49 -23.14 -22.69
C ILE A 10 24.08 -22.55 -22.78
N ALA A 11 23.65 -22.12 -23.96
CA ALA A 11 22.31 -21.55 -24.17
C ALA A 11 21.21 -22.56 -23.82
N ALA A 12 21.37 -23.84 -24.20
CA ALA A 12 20.43 -24.90 -23.86
C ALA A 12 20.36 -25.13 -22.35
N LEU A 13 21.50 -25.18 -21.66
CA LEU A 13 21.55 -25.32 -20.20
C LEU A 13 20.87 -24.15 -19.49
N LEU A 14 21.17 -22.91 -19.89
CA LEU A 14 20.52 -21.71 -19.34
C LEU A 14 19.00 -21.72 -19.60
N THR A 15 18.57 -22.16 -20.78
CA THR A 15 17.15 -22.28 -21.12
C THR A 15 16.44 -23.29 -20.21
N VAL A 16 17.04 -24.46 -19.97
CA VAL A 16 16.49 -25.47 -19.06
C VAL A 16 16.39 -24.93 -17.64
N CYS A 17 17.44 -24.25 -17.14
CA CYS A 17 17.41 -23.62 -15.81
C CYS A 17 16.32 -22.55 -15.70
N TYR A 18 16.15 -21.72 -16.74
CA TYR A 18 15.12 -20.69 -16.80
C TYR A 18 13.71 -21.31 -16.78
N VAL A 19 13.44 -22.28 -17.66
CA VAL A 19 12.14 -22.98 -17.73
C VAL A 19 11.81 -23.65 -16.39
N TYR A 20 12.78 -24.32 -15.77
CA TYR A 20 12.59 -24.91 -14.44
C TYR A 20 12.22 -23.88 -13.37
N THR A 21 12.86 -22.70 -13.40
CA THR A 21 12.56 -21.59 -12.49
C THR A 21 11.14 -21.06 -12.71
N VAL A 22 10.75 -20.84 -13.97
CA VAL A 22 9.38 -20.40 -14.33
C VAL A 22 8.34 -21.43 -13.86
N LEU A 23 8.56 -22.73 -14.09
CA LEU A 23 7.65 -23.78 -13.63
C LEU A 23 7.51 -23.81 -12.11
N LYS A 24 8.59 -23.54 -11.37
CA LYS A 24 8.54 -23.39 -9.90
C LYS A 24 7.70 -22.19 -9.47
N PHE A 25 7.83 -21.04 -10.12
CA PHE A 25 7.02 -19.87 -9.81
C PHE A 25 5.53 -20.10 -10.13
N LEU A 26 5.22 -20.71 -11.29
CA LEU A 26 3.83 -21.05 -11.64
C LEU A 26 3.21 -22.01 -10.62
N LYS A 27 3.97 -23.04 -10.19
CA LYS A 27 3.50 -23.96 -9.15
C LYS A 27 3.32 -23.25 -7.80
N GLY A 28 4.24 -22.35 -7.44
CA GLY A 28 4.14 -21.53 -6.23
C GLY A 28 2.89 -20.65 -6.24
N TRP A 29 2.64 -19.97 -7.36
CA TRP A 29 1.47 -19.11 -7.56
C TRP A 29 0.15 -19.88 -7.43
N ASN A 30 0.05 -21.05 -8.05
CA ASN A 30 -1.14 -21.89 -7.96
C ASN A 30 -1.37 -22.49 -6.56
N ASN A 31 -0.32 -22.52 -5.73
CA ASN A 31 -0.38 -23.00 -4.35
C ASN A 31 -0.57 -21.86 -3.34
N LEU A 32 -0.70 -20.61 -3.78
CA LEU A 32 -1.03 -19.50 -2.89
C LEU A 32 -2.40 -19.78 -2.29
N VAL A 33 -2.43 -19.95 -0.97
CA VAL A 33 -3.66 -20.16 -0.22
C VAL A 33 -4.41 -18.84 -0.21
N ASP A 34 -5.63 -18.85 -0.75
CA ASP A 34 -6.53 -17.72 -0.59
C ASP A 34 -6.95 -17.63 0.88
N HIS A 35 -6.59 -16.53 1.54
CA HIS A 35 -6.84 -16.37 2.95
C HIS A 35 -8.29 -15.91 3.14
N GLN A 36 -9.21 -16.88 3.15
CA GLN A 36 -10.64 -16.69 3.38
C GLN A 36 -11.01 -16.82 4.86
N ASP A 37 -10.13 -16.37 5.74
CA ASP A 37 -10.46 -16.33 7.15
C ASP A 37 -11.68 -15.44 7.38
N ALA A 38 -12.60 -15.91 8.23
CA ALA A 38 -13.73 -15.11 8.66
C ALA A 38 -13.19 -13.81 9.26
N ILE A 39 -13.59 -12.68 8.67
CA ILE A 39 -13.19 -11.35 9.13
C ILE A 39 -13.74 -11.18 10.55
N VAL A 40 -12.86 -11.27 11.55
CA VAL A 40 -13.20 -10.94 12.93
C VAL A 40 -13.05 -9.43 13.06
N LEU A 41 -14.10 -8.76 13.54
CA LEU A 41 -14.02 -7.36 13.93
C LEU A 41 -13.12 -7.28 15.18
N GLY A 42 -11.86 -6.92 14.96
CA GLY A 42 -10.91 -6.65 16.03
C GLY A 42 -11.23 -5.36 16.77
N ASN A 43 -10.49 -5.10 17.85
CA ASN A 43 -10.69 -3.93 18.72
C ASN A 43 -9.45 -3.01 18.82
N THR A 44 -8.40 -3.32 18.06
CA THR A 44 -7.16 -2.54 18.01
C THR A 44 -7.39 -1.13 17.46
N LYS A 45 -6.88 -0.10 18.14
CA LYS A 45 -6.90 1.27 17.60
C LYS A 45 -5.89 1.42 16.48
N VAL A 46 -6.31 2.01 15.37
CA VAL A 46 -5.50 2.15 14.15
C VAL A 46 -5.27 3.63 13.81
N SER A 47 -4.05 3.99 13.45
CA SER A 47 -3.76 5.27 12.78
C SER A 47 -3.33 5.00 11.35
N VAL A 48 -4.14 5.46 10.40
CA VAL A 48 -3.83 5.40 8.98
C VAL A 48 -3.06 6.65 8.58
N ILE A 49 -1.83 6.50 8.10
CA ILE A 49 -0.93 7.59 7.76
C ILE A 49 -0.81 7.67 6.23
N ILE A 50 -1.08 8.86 5.69
CA ILE A 50 -1.04 9.14 4.25
C ILE A 50 -0.15 10.34 3.98
N ALA A 51 1.01 10.12 3.36
CA ALA A 51 1.81 11.22 2.83
C ALA A 51 1.30 11.60 1.43
N ALA A 52 0.95 12.87 1.24
CA ALA A 52 0.38 13.38 0.00
C ALA A 52 1.18 14.56 -0.54
N ARG A 53 1.43 14.58 -1.85
CA ARG A 53 2.05 15.70 -2.56
C ARG A 53 1.52 15.78 -3.98
N ASN A 54 0.76 16.83 -4.28
CA ASN A 54 0.12 17.05 -5.59
C ASN A 54 -0.83 15.90 -6.01
N GLU A 55 -1.73 15.53 -5.12
CA GLU A 55 -2.65 14.39 -5.23
C GLU A 55 -4.11 14.81 -5.35
N GLU A 56 -4.41 16.01 -5.85
CA GLU A 56 -5.79 16.54 -5.96
C GLU A 56 -6.75 15.58 -6.70
N LYS A 57 -6.20 14.80 -7.65
CA LYS A 57 -6.95 13.86 -8.49
C LYS A 57 -7.30 12.57 -7.76
N ASN A 58 -6.50 12.17 -6.77
CA ASN A 58 -6.60 10.85 -6.15
C ASN A 58 -7.00 10.90 -4.69
N ILE A 59 -6.57 11.91 -3.93
CA ILE A 59 -6.71 11.96 -2.48
C ILE A 59 -8.16 11.79 -2.02
N LYS A 60 -9.11 12.31 -2.80
CA LYS A 60 -10.54 12.13 -2.53
C LYS A 60 -10.94 10.64 -2.55
N ARG A 61 -10.56 9.92 -3.60
CA ARG A 61 -10.87 8.49 -3.76
C ARG A 61 -10.23 7.66 -2.66
N THR A 62 -9.00 7.99 -2.28
CA THR A 62 -8.26 7.32 -1.20
C THR A 62 -8.96 7.51 0.15
N LEU A 63 -9.31 8.75 0.50
CA LEU A 63 -10.03 9.05 1.74
C LEU A 63 -11.41 8.40 1.78
N ASP A 64 -12.18 8.47 0.69
CA ASP A 64 -13.50 7.81 0.61
C ASP A 64 -13.38 6.29 0.85
N ALA A 65 -12.36 5.63 0.30
CA ALA A 65 -12.13 4.21 0.50
C ALA A 65 -11.75 3.86 1.96
N ILE A 66 -11.00 4.73 2.64
CA ILE A 66 -10.61 4.56 4.04
C ILE A 66 -11.77 4.86 4.99
N LEU A 67 -12.59 5.87 4.70
CA LEU A 67 -13.79 6.16 5.49
C LEU A 67 -14.88 5.10 5.32
N GLY A 68 -14.90 4.40 4.18
CA GLY A 68 -15.82 3.31 3.86
C GLY A 68 -15.39 1.92 4.34
N GLN A 69 -14.42 1.83 5.25
CA GLN A 69 -13.96 0.56 5.81
C GLN A 69 -15.02 -0.06 6.73
N ASN A 70 -15.15 -1.37 6.68
CA ASN A 70 -15.94 -2.20 7.59
C ASN A 70 -15.17 -2.39 8.90
N TYR A 71 -14.88 -1.29 9.57
CA TYR A 71 -14.18 -1.23 10.85
C TYR A 71 -14.82 -0.15 11.72
N ASP A 72 -14.80 -0.31 13.04
CA ASP A 72 -15.45 0.64 13.95
C ASP A 72 -14.87 2.06 13.75
N PRO A 73 -15.68 3.06 13.35
CA PRO A 73 -15.23 4.44 13.20
C PRO A 73 -14.57 5.05 14.45
N GLY A 74 -14.91 4.55 15.65
CA GLY A 74 -14.29 4.98 16.90
C GLY A 74 -12.91 4.37 17.17
N LEU A 75 -12.48 3.40 16.35
CA LEU A 75 -11.22 2.69 16.50
C LEU A 75 -10.17 3.07 15.46
N TYR A 76 -10.42 4.06 14.61
CA TYR A 76 -9.38 4.54 13.73
C TYR A 76 -9.43 6.04 13.44
N GLU A 77 -8.25 6.57 13.16
CA GLU A 77 -8.03 7.92 12.67
C GLU A 77 -7.22 7.87 11.37
N VAL A 78 -7.26 8.97 10.62
CA VAL A 78 -6.58 9.15 9.34
C VAL A 78 -5.78 10.43 9.42
N ILE A 79 -4.46 10.31 9.36
CA ILE A 79 -3.53 11.44 9.40
C ILE A 79 -2.98 11.63 7.99
N VAL A 80 -3.41 12.69 7.32
CA VAL A 80 -2.89 13.11 6.03
C VAL A 80 -1.79 14.13 6.26
N ILE A 81 -0.62 13.90 5.67
CA ILE A 81 0.49 14.85 5.68
C ILE A 81 0.60 15.45 4.29
N ASN A 82 0.32 16.75 4.18
CA ASN A 82 0.52 17.51 2.95
C ASN A 82 1.98 17.96 2.87
N ASP A 83 2.77 17.31 2.01
CA ASP A 83 4.17 17.64 1.79
C ASP A 83 4.32 18.67 0.65
N HIS A 84 4.06 19.94 0.98
CA HIS A 84 4.29 21.07 0.07
C HIS A 84 3.56 20.94 -1.27
N SER A 85 2.30 20.50 -1.25
CA SER A 85 1.48 20.49 -2.47
C SER A 85 1.27 21.91 -2.97
N THR A 86 1.27 22.06 -4.30
CA THR A 86 1.00 23.31 -5.01
C THR A 86 -0.38 23.31 -5.68
N ASP A 87 -1.14 22.23 -5.50
CA ASP A 87 -2.47 21.99 -6.05
C ASP A 87 -3.53 21.98 -4.95
N ASP A 88 -4.76 21.57 -5.28
CA ASP A 88 -5.89 21.58 -4.32
C ASP A 88 -5.85 20.43 -3.28
N THR A 89 -4.77 19.65 -3.17
CA THR A 89 -4.70 18.48 -2.26
C THR A 89 -5.11 18.81 -0.82
N ALA A 90 -4.45 19.79 -0.20
CA ALA A 90 -4.76 20.20 1.18
C ALA A 90 -6.19 20.75 1.31
N ALA A 91 -6.63 21.53 0.31
CA ALA A 91 -7.98 22.07 0.27
C ALA A 91 -9.04 20.97 0.21
N ILE A 92 -8.79 19.89 -0.53
CA ILE A 92 -9.70 18.73 -0.62
C ILE A 92 -9.77 18.00 0.72
N VAL A 93 -8.64 17.76 1.39
CA VAL A 93 -8.62 17.12 2.72
C VAL A 93 -9.41 17.95 3.74
N ASN A 94 -9.20 19.27 3.77
CA ASN A 94 -9.90 20.18 4.69
C ASN A 94 -11.42 20.26 4.47
N ARG A 95 -11.94 19.85 3.31
CA ARG A 95 -13.40 19.79 3.07
C ARG A 95 -14.08 18.66 3.84
N TYR A 96 -13.35 17.63 4.26
CA TYR A 96 -13.92 16.53 5.04
C TYR A 96 -14.28 17.01 6.45
N GLN A 97 -15.55 16.91 6.81
CA GLN A 97 -16.06 17.23 8.16
C GLN A 97 -16.01 16.01 9.10
N ASP A 98 -15.28 14.97 8.72
CA ASP A 98 -15.14 13.74 9.49
C ASP A 98 -14.06 13.92 10.55
N LYS A 99 -14.42 13.72 11.82
CA LYS A 99 -13.51 13.91 12.97
C LYS A 99 -12.33 12.94 12.97
N ARG A 100 -12.40 11.87 12.19
CA ARG A 100 -11.31 10.90 12.04
C ARG A 100 -10.19 11.45 11.17
N ILE A 101 -10.45 12.44 10.31
CA ILE A 101 -9.43 12.99 9.40
C ILE A 101 -8.72 14.16 10.07
N GLN A 102 -7.39 14.07 10.10
CA GLN A 102 -6.50 15.13 10.51
C GLN A 102 -5.55 15.47 9.37
N LEU A 103 -5.47 16.75 9.02
CA LEU A 103 -4.45 17.26 8.11
C LEU A 103 -3.26 17.81 8.91
N ILE A 104 -2.06 17.40 8.54
CA ILE A 104 -0.79 18.03 8.93
C ILE A 104 -0.23 18.68 7.68
N ASP A 105 -0.29 20.01 7.63
CA ASP A 105 0.29 20.76 6.52
C ASP A 105 1.76 21.10 6.81
N LEU A 106 2.64 20.75 5.87
CA LEU A 106 4.06 21.08 5.94
C LEU A 106 4.41 22.37 5.19
N GLU A 107 3.42 23.10 4.67
CA GLU A 107 3.67 24.40 4.05
C GLU A 107 4.52 25.32 4.97
N GLY A 108 5.67 25.78 4.45
CA GLY A 108 6.61 26.63 5.18
C GLY A 108 7.53 25.89 6.17
N ILE A 109 7.45 24.56 6.28
CA ILE A 109 8.30 23.73 7.13
C ILE A 109 9.39 23.06 6.28
N ILE A 110 10.63 23.54 6.42
CA ILE A 110 11.77 22.89 5.77
C ILE A 110 12.18 21.68 6.60
N ILE A 111 12.02 20.49 6.03
CA ILE A 111 12.57 19.26 6.59
C ILE A 111 13.89 18.96 5.89
N GLU A 112 14.99 18.99 6.64
CA GLU A 112 16.30 18.56 6.14
C GLU A 112 16.34 17.04 5.95
N ASN A 113 16.57 16.60 4.71
CA ASN A 113 16.72 15.20 4.27
C ASN A 113 15.46 14.30 4.40
N SER A 114 15.10 13.66 3.28
CA SER A 114 14.08 12.59 3.17
C SER A 114 12.63 13.02 3.48
N TYR A 115 12.09 13.93 2.66
CA TYR A 115 10.74 14.51 2.75
C TYR A 115 9.65 13.52 3.18
N LYS A 116 9.45 12.42 2.44
CA LYS A 116 8.41 11.41 2.75
C LYS A 116 8.64 10.71 4.10
N LYS A 117 9.87 10.33 4.43
CA LYS A 117 10.16 9.61 5.70
C LYS A 117 9.96 10.52 6.90
N ALA A 118 10.38 11.77 6.79
CA ALA A 118 10.18 12.73 7.86
C ALA A 118 8.71 13.11 8.05
N ALA A 119 7.95 13.25 6.96
CA ALA A 119 6.50 13.43 7.01
C ALA A 119 5.81 12.28 7.76
N ILE A 120 6.16 11.03 7.43
CA ILE A 120 5.64 9.84 8.12
C ILE A 120 6.08 9.82 9.58
N GLN A 121 7.34 10.12 9.90
CA GLN A 121 7.85 10.15 11.27
C GLN A 121 7.10 11.17 12.14
N LEU A 122 6.80 12.36 11.59
CA LEU A 122 6.01 13.38 12.26
C LEU A 122 4.59 12.89 12.54
N ALA A 123 3.97 12.21 11.58
CA ALA A 123 2.62 11.66 11.72
C ALA A 123 2.55 10.54 12.76
N ILE A 124 3.54 9.63 12.78
CA ILE A 124 3.66 8.60 13.83
C ILE A 124 3.74 9.26 15.21
N GLY A 125 4.47 10.38 15.34
CA GLY A 125 4.54 11.13 16.60
C GLY A 125 3.21 11.78 17.04
N LYS A 126 2.22 11.91 16.15
CA LYS A 126 0.88 12.43 16.46
C LYS A 126 -0.20 11.34 16.50
N ALA A 127 0.14 10.12 16.09
CA ALA A 127 -0.76 8.99 16.07
C ALA A 127 -1.18 8.56 17.48
N SER A 128 -2.46 8.26 17.65
CA SER A 128 -3.08 7.74 18.87
C SER A 128 -3.42 6.25 18.80
N GLY A 129 -3.35 5.66 17.61
CA GLY A 129 -3.53 4.24 17.35
C GLY A 129 -2.37 3.41 17.84
N THR A 130 -2.67 2.20 18.29
CA THR A 130 -1.68 1.20 18.68
C THR A 130 -1.03 0.56 17.45
N LEU A 131 -1.81 0.40 16.37
CA LEU A 131 -1.33 -0.10 15.10
C LEU A 131 -1.22 1.04 14.09
N ILE A 132 -0.02 1.21 13.52
CA ILE A 132 0.23 2.17 12.45
C ILE A 132 0.08 1.46 11.11
N ILE A 133 -0.74 2.02 10.23
CA ILE A 133 -0.87 1.56 8.85
C ILE A 133 -0.54 2.72 7.92
N THR A 134 0.41 2.53 7.02
CA THR A 134 0.79 3.54 6.02
C THR A 134 0.23 3.17 4.66
N THR A 135 -0.30 4.14 3.92
CA THR A 135 -0.68 3.96 2.51
C THR A 135 -0.36 5.22 1.71
N ASP A 136 -0.20 5.06 0.40
CA ASP A 136 0.00 6.19 -0.49
C ASP A 136 -1.33 6.91 -0.78
N ALA A 137 -1.22 8.18 -1.17
CA ALA A 137 -2.36 9.06 -1.41
C ALA A 137 -3.12 8.76 -2.71
N ASP A 138 -2.60 7.87 -3.55
CA ASP A 138 -3.17 7.44 -4.82
C ASP A 138 -3.79 6.03 -4.80
N CYS A 139 -3.74 5.37 -3.65
CA CYS A 139 -4.19 3.99 -3.44
C CYS A 139 -5.68 3.88 -3.07
N THR A 140 -6.38 2.88 -3.58
CA THR A 140 -7.76 2.56 -3.19
C THR A 140 -7.88 1.16 -2.60
N MET A 141 -8.50 1.06 -1.42
CA MET A 141 -8.54 -0.17 -0.64
C MET A 141 -9.94 -0.80 -0.67
N GLY A 142 -10.00 -2.14 -0.61
CA GLY A 142 -11.27 -2.85 -0.42
C GLY A 142 -11.88 -2.56 0.96
N LYS A 143 -13.20 -2.74 1.10
CA LYS A 143 -13.95 -2.40 2.33
C LYS A 143 -13.46 -3.12 3.59
N ASN A 144 -12.78 -4.25 3.46
CA ASN A 144 -12.34 -5.07 4.59
C ASN A 144 -10.84 -4.91 4.91
N TRP A 145 -10.16 -3.96 4.28
CA TRP A 145 -8.70 -3.83 4.38
C TRP A 145 -8.22 -3.64 5.83
N LEU A 146 -8.83 -2.71 6.59
CA LEU A 146 -8.48 -2.51 7.99
C LEU A 146 -8.78 -3.75 8.85
N SER A 147 -9.96 -4.33 8.71
CA SER A 147 -10.36 -5.51 9.49
C SER A 147 -9.48 -6.73 9.21
N THR A 148 -9.00 -6.89 7.97
CA THR A 148 -8.07 -7.96 7.60
C THR A 148 -6.71 -7.76 8.26
N ILE A 149 -6.15 -6.55 8.18
CA ILE A 149 -4.85 -6.25 8.80
C ILE A 149 -4.94 -6.42 10.32
N VAL A 150 -5.98 -5.87 10.95
CA VAL A 150 -6.19 -5.99 12.40
C VAL A 150 -6.38 -7.45 12.82
N SER A 151 -7.17 -8.24 12.08
CA SER A 151 -7.35 -9.65 12.41
C SER A 151 -6.04 -10.43 12.34
N LEU A 152 -5.15 -10.14 11.39
CA LEU A 152 -3.84 -10.78 11.31
C LEU A 152 -2.93 -10.33 12.46
N TYR A 153 -2.92 -9.04 12.76
CA TYR A 153 -2.17 -8.47 13.87
C TYR A 153 -2.55 -9.10 15.22
N GLU A 154 -3.85 -9.22 15.51
CA GLU A 154 -4.34 -9.77 16.78
C GLU A 154 -4.17 -11.29 16.91
N LYS A 155 -4.17 -12.05 15.80
CA LYS A 155 -4.06 -13.52 15.81
C LYS A 155 -2.62 -14.02 15.88
N GLU A 156 -1.72 -13.39 15.13
CA GLU A 156 -0.43 -13.99 14.77
C GLU A 156 0.79 -13.31 15.44
N ASP A 157 0.58 -12.39 16.39
CA ASP A 157 1.63 -11.61 17.10
C ASP A 157 2.69 -11.03 16.13
N LEU A 158 2.21 -10.49 15.01
CA LEU A 158 3.07 -10.02 13.92
C LEU A 158 3.64 -8.64 14.22
N VAL A 159 4.93 -8.48 13.93
CA VAL A 159 5.64 -7.20 14.07
C VAL A 159 5.44 -6.28 12.85
N MET A 160 5.20 -6.86 11.67
CA MET A 160 5.00 -6.12 10.42
C MET A 160 4.10 -6.92 9.47
N ILE A 161 3.15 -6.21 8.85
CA ILE A 161 2.25 -6.75 7.83
C ILE A 161 2.43 -5.92 6.56
N SER A 162 2.66 -6.58 5.43
CA SER A 162 2.73 -5.93 4.12
C SER A 162 1.61 -6.46 3.25
N SER A 163 0.75 -5.57 2.75
CA SER A 163 -0.31 -5.93 1.81
C SER A 163 0.23 -5.94 0.37
N PRO A 164 -0.26 -6.83 -0.50
CA PRO A 164 0.05 -6.74 -1.92
C PRO A 164 -0.54 -5.45 -2.51
N VAL A 165 0.19 -4.83 -3.44
CA VAL A 165 -0.28 -3.67 -4.20
C VAL A 165 -0.56 -4.16 -5.63
N ALA A 166 -1.73 -3.82 -6.14
CA ALA A 166 -2.14 -4.13 -7.51
C ALA A 166 -2.55 -2.85 -8.22
N TYR A 167 -2.25 -2.77 -9.51
CA TYR A 167 -2.72 -1.70 -10.39
C TYR A 167 -4.13 -2.03 -10.91
N TYR A 168 -4.95 -1.01 -11.17
CA TYR A 168 -6.37 -1.20 -11.54
C TYR A 168 -6.86 -0.23 -12.64
N GLU A 169 -5.96 0.34 -13.44
CA GLU A 169 -6.29 1.29 -14.51
C GLU A 169 -5.58 0.97 -15.84
N GLU A 170 -5.19 -0.28 -16.05
CA GLU A 170 -4.51 -0.72 -17.26
C GLU A 170 -5.47 -0.68 -18.47
N LYS A 171 -5.10 0.07 -19.50
CA LYS A 171 -5.93 0.31 -20.69
C LYS A 171 -5.68 -0.70 -21.81
N GLY A 172 -4.66 -1.55 -21.68
CA GLY A 172 -4.26 -2.49 -22.72
C GLY A 172 -3.52 -3.72 -22.20
N ILE A 173 -3.31 -4.67 -23.12
CA ILE A 173 -2.62 -5.95 -22.83
C ILE A 173 -1.19 -5.69 -22.34
N PHE A 174 -0.48 -4.73 -22.94
CA PHE A 174 0.89 -4.42 -22.56
C PHE A 174 0.97 -3.85 -21.14
N GLU A 175 0.12 -2.87 -20.80
CA GLU A 175 0.05 -2.31 -19.44
C GLU A 175 -0.31 -3.39 -18.42
N ARG A 176 -1.23 -4.30 -18.75
CA ARG A 176 -1.60 -5.43 -17.89
C ARG A 176 -0.49 -6.47 -17.74
N LEU A 177 0.41 -6.59 -18.71
CA LEU A 177 1.60 -7.44 -18.57
C LEU A 177 2.65 -6.75 -17.68
N GLN A 178 2.80 -5.43 -17.80
CA GLN A 178 3.71 -4.65 -16.95
C GLN A 178 3.24 -4.57 -15.50
N SER A 179 1.92 -4.60 -15.24
CA SER A 179 1.38 -4.59 -13.87
C SER A 179 1.48 -5.93 -13.15
N LEU A 180 1.88 -7.00 -13.85
CA LEU A 180 2.17 -8.32 -13.28
C LEU A 180 3.64 -8.46 -12.84
N GLU A 181 4.51 -7.50 -13.20
CA GLU A 181 5.90 -7.38 -12.69
C GLU A 181 5.96 -6.54 -11.42
#